data_AF-A0A357Z454-F1
#
_entry.id   AF-A0A357Z454-F1
#
_cell.length_a   1.000
_cell.length_b   1.000
_cell.length_c   1.000
_cell.angle_alpha   90.00
_cell.angle_beta   90.00
_cell.angle_gamma   90.00
#
_symmetry.space_group_name_H-M   'P 1'
#
loop_
_entity.id
_entity.type
_entity.pdbx_description
1 polymer ?
#
loop_
_entity_poly.entity_id
_entity_poly.type
_entity_poly.pdbx_seq_one_letter_code
_entity_poly.pdbx_strand_id
1 'polypeptide(L)'
;MKKILATIFSAALYGLPAMVMAQGITDDLSNLGLNEFGNETNLGTNIALIGTIARIINILLGFLGVLAVILVLWGGFKWMTAAGDEAKIGEAKKLMGAGVIGLVIILAAFAIASFVVNQLTDATGYNG
;
A
#
# COMPACT_ATOMS: atom_id res chain seq x y z
N MET A 1 29.42 5.03 -26.64
CA MET A 1 28.73 3.99 -25.83
C MET A 1 27.84 4.55 -24.71
N LYS A 2 28.21 5.65 -24.02
CA LYS A 2 27.38 6.23 -22.94
C LYS A 2 25.99 6.74 -23.36
N LYS A 3 25.84 7.21 -24.61
CA LYS A 3 24.56 7.77 -25.10
C LYS A 3 23.54 6.72 -25.53
N ILE A 4 23.99 5.57 -26.02
CA ILE A 4 23.13 4.44 -26.45
C ILE A 4 22.48 3.76 -25.25
N LEU A 5 23.21 3.65 -24.13
CA LEU A 5 22.69 3.10 -22.89
C LEU A 5 21.56 3.99 -22.30
N ALA A 6 21.69 5.32 -22.43
CA ALA A 6 20.69 6.28 -21.96
C ALA A 6 19.40 6.25 -22.80
N THR A 7 19.49 6.03 -24.11
CA THR A 7 18.30 5.90 -24.97
C THR A 7 17.55 4.60 -24.73
N ILE A 8 18.24 3.49 -24.45
CA ILE A 8 17.61 2.21 -24.12
C ILE A 8 16.90 2.29 -22.75
N PHE A 9 17.51 2.98 -21.78
CA PHE A 9 16.89 3.21 -20.47
C PHE A 9 15.65 4.13 -20.56
N SER A 10 15.70 5.16 -21.39
CA SER A 10 14.54 6.03 -21.65
C SER A 10 13.44 5.31 -22.44
N ALA A 11 13.79 4.46 -23.40
CA ALA A 11 12.83 3.64 -24.15
C ALA A 11 12.16 2.58 -23.26
N ALA A 12 12.89 2.00 -22.29
CA ALA A 12 12.31 1.14 -21.27
C ALA A 12 11.33 1.93 -20.37
N LEU A 13 11.60 3.20 -20.10
CA LEU A 13 10.70 4.06 -19.31
C LEU A 13 9.42 4.45 -20.06
N TYR A 14 9.49 4.61 -21.39
CA TYR A 14 8.32 4.87 -22.25
C TYR A 14 7.58 3.60 -22.71
N GLY A 15 8.20 2.42 -22.62
CA GLY A 15 7.62 1.12 -22.99
C GLY A 15 6.94 0.37 -21.85
N LEU A 16 7.14 0.79 -20.59
CA LEU A 16 6.46 0.23 -19.42
C LEU A 16 5.04 0.76 -19.09
N PRO A 17 4.48 1.86 -19.67
CA PRO A 17 3.15 2.31 -19.27
C PRO A 17 2.02 1.44 -19.83
N ALA A 18 2.31 0.44 -20.67
CA ALA A 18 1.30 -0.54 -21.11
C ALA A 18 1.08 -1.70 -20.13
N MET A 19 1.94 -1.88 -19.11
CA MET A 19 1.76 -2.93 -18.08
C MET A 19 1.63 -2.38 -16.67
N VAL A 20 1.62 -1.04 -16.51
CA VAL A 20 1.07 -0.40 -15.30
C VAL A 20 -0.39 -0.06 -15.56
N MET A 21 -1.14 -1.06 -16.03
CA MET A 21 -2.51 -1.18 -15.60
C MET A 21 -2.42 -1.68 -14.16
N ALA A 22 -2.13 -0.77 -13.24
CA ALA A 22 -2.74 -0.88 -11.94
C ALA A 22 -4.24 -0.80 -12.26
N GLN A 23 -4.86 -1.96 -12.54
CA GLN A 23 -6.28 -2.12 -12.29
C GLN A 23 -6.43 -1.65 -10.86
N GLY A 24 -6.93 -0.42 -10.72
CA GLY A 24 -7.34 0.07 -9.44
C GLY A 24 -8.22 -1.01 -8.86
N ILE A 25 -7.94 -1.38 -7.62
CA ILE A 25 -8.95 -1.99 -6.76
C ILE A 25 -10.02 -0.90 -6.58
N THR A 26 -10.80 -0.65 -7.64
CA THR A 26 -11.93 0.28 -7.67
C THR A 26 -13.24 -0.47 -7.86
N ASP A 27 -13.18 -1.77 -8.19
CA ASP A 27 -14.36 -2.64 -8.29
C ASP A 27 -14.51 -3.65 -7.15
N ASP A 28 -13.55 -3.72 -6.21
CA ASP A 28 -13.56 -4.71 -5.11
C ASP A 28 -13.52 -4.07 -3.71
N LEU A 29 -13.96 -2.81 -3.60
CA LEU A 29 -14.40 -2.24 -2.32
C LEU A 29 -15.91 -2.03 -2.30
N SER A 30 -16.53 -1.85 -3.47
CA SER A 30 -17.99 -1.94 -3.68
C SER A 30 -18.52 -3.36 -3.47
N ASN A 31 -17.68 -4.38 -3.67
CA ASN A 31 -17.98 -5.81 -3.55
C ASN A 31 -17.57 -6.41 -2.18
N LEU A 32 -17.27 -5.59 -1.17
CA LEU A 32 -17.27 -6.05 0.22
C LEU A 32 -18.69 -6.13 0.80
N GLY A 33 -19.72 -6.11 -0.05
CA GLY A 33 -21.13 -6.15 0.35
C GLY A 33 -21.61 -4.96 1.17
N LEU A 34 -20.78 -3.97 1.50
CA LEU A 34 -21.13 -2.91 2.45
C LEU A 34 -22.27 -1.99 1.96
N ASN A 35 -22.38 -1.79 0.64
CA ASN A 35 -23.47 -1.00 0.06
C ASN A 35 -24.76 -1.83 -0.11
N GLU A 36 -24.63 -3.14 -0.38
CA GLU A 36 -25.75 -4.09 -0.48
C GLU A 36 -26.34 -4.35 0.93
N PHE A 37 -25.49 -4.65 1.91
CA PHE A 37 -25.85 -4.91 3.30
C PHE A 37 -26.55 -3.71 3.95
N GLY A 38 -26.11 -2.48 3.65
CA GLY A 38 -26.73 -1.27 4.16
C GLY A 38 -28.12 -0.98 3.58
N ASN A 39 -28.38 -1.41 2.35
CA ASN A 39 -29.66 -1.23 1.69
C ASN A 39 -30.65 -2.35 2.05
N GLU A 40 -30.19 -3.59 2.26
CA GLU A 40 -31.07 -4.71 2.65
C GLU A 40 -31.46 -4.69 4.14
N THR A 41 -30.62 -4.14 5.01
CA THR A 41 -30.89 -4.07 6.46
C THR A 41 -31.63 -2.79 6.91
N ASN A 42 -31.91 -1.86 5.99
CA ASN A 42 -32.56 -0.57 6.26
C ASN A 42 -31.87 0.24 7.39
N LEU A 43 -30.55 0.09 7.52
CA LEU A 43 -29.71 0.77 8.51
C LEU A 43 -29.34 2.19 8.09
N GLY A 44 -30.35 2.94 7.64
CA GLY A 44 -30.26 4.35 7.25
C GLY A 44 -29.27 5.12 8.13
N THR A 45 -28.41 5.88 7.47
CA THR A 45 -27.42 6.82 8.04
C THR A 45 -26.11 6.24 8.60
N ASN A 46 -26.05 5.01 9.14
CA ASN A 46 -24.82 4.51 9.82
C ASN A 46 -23.80 3.83 8.89
N ILE A 47 -24.24 3.25 7.78
CA ILE A 47 -23.36 2.58 6.79
C ILE A 47 -22.49 3.61 6.04
N ALA A 48 -23.01 4.83 5.83
CA ALA A 48 -22.26 5.91 5.20
C ALA A 48 -21.00 6.26 6.00
N LEU A 49 -21.04 6.15 7.34
CA LEU A 49 -19.89 6.43 8.19
C LEU A 49 -18.84 5.32 8.07
N ILE A 50 -19.23 4.05 8.11
CA ILE A 50 -18.31 2.91 7.95
C ILE A 50 -17.67 2.90 6.55
N GLY A 51 -18.45 3.11 5.49
CA GLY A 51 -17.94 3.22 4.13
C GLY A 51 -17.00 4.41 3.91
N THR A 52 -17.31 5.55 4.54
CA THR A 52 -16.42 6.74 4.52
C THR A 52 -15.12 6.47 5.27
N ILE A 53 -15.18 5.83 6.45
CA ILE A 53 -14.00 5.45 7.23
C ILE A 53 -13.14 4.46 6.45
N ALA A 54 -13.73 3.43 5.84
CA ALA A 54 -13.01 2.45 5.03
C ALA A 54 -12.30 3.11 3.84
N ARG A 55 -12.94 4.08 3.17
CA ARG A 55 -12.33 4.85 2.09
C ARG A 55 -11.16 5.71 2.58
N ILE A 56 -11.32 6.38 3.72
CA ILE A 56 -10.24 7.18 4.32
C ILE A 56 -9.06 6.28 4.69
N ILE A 57 -9.30 5.13 5.31
CA ILE A 57 -8.26 4.17 5.68
C ILE A 57 -7.53 3.66 4.43
N ASN A 58 -8.23 3.32 3.36
CA ASN A 58 -7.59 2.88 2.11
C ASN A 58 -6.69 3.96 1.49
N ILE A 59 -7.14 5.22 1.49
CA ILE A 59 -6.33 6.36 1.00
C ILE A 59 -5.08 6.53 1.88
N LEU A 60 -5.25 6.45 3.20
CA LEU A 60 -4.13 6.57 4.14
C LEU A 60 -3.14 5.41 4.01
N LEU A 61 -3.61 4.16 3.89
CA LEU A 61 -2.76 2.98 3.70
C LEU A 61 -1.99 3.06 2.38
N GLY A 62 -2.64 3.50 1.29
CA GLY A 62 -1.96 3.73 0.01
C GLY A 62 -0.88 4.81 0.12
N PHE A 63 -1.19 5.93 0.77
CA PHE A 63 -0.22 7.01 0.99
C PHE A 63 0.97 6.57 1.87
N LEU A 64 0.70 5.86 2.97
CA LEU A 64 1.73 5.30 3.85
C LEU A 64 2.61 4.28 3.12
N GLY A 65 2.02 3.45 2.26
CA GLY A 65 2.77 2.49 1.44
C GLY A 65 3.75 3.18 0.50
N VAL A 66 3.31 4.22 -0.21
CA VAL A 66 4.19 5.02 -1.08
C VAL A 66 5.31 5.69 -0.28
N LEU A 67 4.99 6.30 0.86
CA LEU A 67 5.98 6.89 1.76
C LEU A 67 7.02 5.88 2.25
N ALA A 68 6.59 4.67 2.63
CA ALA A 68 7.49 3.61 3.07
C ALA A 68 8.48 3.21 1.97
N VAL A 69 8.02 3.08 0.72
CA VAL A 69 8.89 2.79 -0.43
C VAL A 69 9.92 3.91 -0.64
N ILE A 70 9.51 5.18 -0.54
CA ILE A 70 10.41 6.33 -0.67
C ILE A 70 11.50 6.30 0.41
N LEU A 71 11.14 6.01 1.66
CA LEU A 71 12.11 5.94 2.77
C LEU A 71 13.13 4.80 2.57
N VAL A 72 12.67 3.64 2.11
CA VAL A 72 13.56 2.51 1.79
C VAL A 72 14.51 2.86 0.64
N LEU A 73 14.01 3.51 -0.42
CA LEU A 73 14.85 3.98 -1.52
C LEU A 73 15.87 5.02 -1.07
N TRP A 74 15.48 5.94 -0.19
CA TRP A 74 16.37 6.97 0.32
C TRP A 74 17.47 6.39 1.22
N GLY A 75 17.12 5.42 2.06
CA GLY A 75 18.08 4.63 2.83
C GLY A 75 19.02 3.83 1.95
N GLY A 76 18.49 3.20 0.90
CA GLY A 76 19.29 2.46 -0.09
C GLY A 76 20.26 3.36 -0.85
N PHE A 77 19.83 4.55 -1.27
CA PHE A 77 20.68 5.53 -1.94
C PHE A 77 21.79 6.03 -1.01
N LYS A 78 21.46 6.30 0.26
CA LYS A 78 22.44 6.69 1.29
C LYS A 78 23.46 5.59 1.55
N TRP A 79 23.04 4.32 1.52
CA TRP A 79 23.93 3.18 1.65
C TRP A 79 24.87 3.04 0.44
N MET A 80 24.34 3.17 -0.79
CA MET A 80 25.14 3.10 -2.02
C MET A 80 26.16 4.23 -2.14
N THR A 81 25.86 5.42 -1.61
CA THR A 81 26.73 6.60 -1.67
C THR A 81 27.70 6.71 -0.49
N ALA A 82 27.67 5.77 0.46
CA ALA A 82 28.51 5.82 1.66
C ALA A 82 30.01 5.61 1.38
N ALA A 83 30.39 5.07 0.22
CA ALA A 83 31.79 4.96 -0.25
C ALA A 83 32.78 4.34 0.76
N GLY A 84 32.31 3.47 1.67
CA GLY A 84 33.13 2.81 2.70
C GLY A 84 33.16 3.51 4.06
N ASP A 85 32.47 4.64 4.23
CA ASP A 85 32.30 5.32 5.51
C ASP A 85 31.34 4.51 6.41
N GLU A 86 31.89 3.86 7.45
CA GLU A 86 31.13 3.02 8.39
C GLU A 86 30.02 3.78 9.10
N ALA A 87 30.19 5.08 9.38
CA ALA A 87 29.17 5.88 10.05
C ALA A 87 27.95 6.07 9.14
N LYS A 88 28.17 6.37 7.85
CA LYS A 88 27.10 6.51 6.85
C LYS A 88 26.41 5.18 6.56
N ILE A 89 27.17 4.08 6.53
CA ILE A 89 26.62 2.72 6.37
C ILE A 89 25.72 2.38 7.57
N GLY A 90 26.18 2.65 8.79
CA GLY A 90 25.40 2.41 10.01
C GLY A 90 24.09 3.20 10.03
N GLU A 91 24.16 4.48 9.66
CA GLU A 91 22.98 5.34 9.58
C GLU A 91 21.99 4.88 8.50
N ALA A 92 22.49 4.51 7.31
CA ALA A 92 21.66 4.01 6.22
C ALA A 92 20.97 2.69 6.57
N LYS A 93 21.69 1.75 7.22
CA LYS A 93 21.12 0.49 7.71
C LYS A 93 20.03 0.72 8.76
N LYS A 94 20.24 1.68 9.67
CA LYS A 94 19.22 2.05 10.66
C LYS A 94 17.97 2.63 9.99
N LEU A 95 18.13 3.49 8.99
CA LEU A 95 17.03 4.09 8.23
C LEU A 95 16.24 3.02 7.45
N MET A 96 16.95 2.13 6.75
CA MET A 96 16.33 1.02 6.02
C MET A 96 15.62 0.05 6.96
N GLY A 97 16.23 -0.29 8.10
CA GLY A 97 15.62 -1.15 9.11
C GLY A 97 14.31 -0.55 9.65
N ALA A 98 14.30 0.74 9.98
CA ALA A 98 13.09 1.45 10.39
C ALA A 98 12.01 1.45 9.28
N GLY A 99 12.41 1.65 8.02
CA GLY A 99 11.49 1.59 6.87
C GLY A 99 10.87 0.21 6.67
N VAL A 100 11.65 -0.87 6.77
CA VAL A 100 11.17 -2.25 6.66
C VAL A 100 10.21 -2.58 7.80
N ILE A 101 10.54 -2.20 9.03
CA ILE A 101 9.68 -2.42 10.20
C ILE A 101 8.35 -1.67 10.03
N GLY A 102 8.39 -0.43 9.54
CA GLY A 102 7.18 0.33 9.21
C GLY A 102 6.31 -0.38 8.18
N LEU A 103 6.92 -0.92 7.12
CA LEU A 103 6.21 -1.68 6.09
C LEU A 103 5.53 -2.93 6.67
N VAL A 104 6.26 -3.68 7.52
CA VAL A 104 5.72 -4.88 8.19
C VAL A 104 4.52 -4.54 9.07
N ILE A 105 4.58 -3.42 9.81
CA ILE A 105 3.47 -2.98 10.66
C ILE A 105 2.24 -2.64 9.82
N ILE A 106 2.40 -1.93 8.69
CA ILE A 106 1.30 -1.58 7.80
C ILE A 106 0.62 -2.85 7.26
N LEU A 107 1.41 -3.81 6.77
CA LEU A 107 0.90 -5.07 6.25
C LEU A 107 0.22 -5.92 7.32
N ALA A 108 0.79 -5.98 8.52
CA ALA A 108 0.21 -6.70 9.65
C ALA A 108 -1.11 -6.07 10.11
N ALA A 109 -1.19 -4.74 10.18
CA ALA A 109 -2.40 -4.02 10.53
C ALA A 109 -3.53 -4.31 9.54
N PHE A 110 -3.23 -4.29 8.24
CA PHE A 110 -4.21 -4.64 7.20
C PHE A 110 -4.66 -6.10 7.32
N ALA A 111 -3.73 -7.04 7.49
CA ALA A 111 -4.06 -8.46 7.63
C ALA A 111 -4.95 -8.74 8.84
N ILE A 112 -4.65 -8.12 9.99
CA ILE A 112 -5.45 -8.26 11.21
C ILE A 112 -6.84 -7.64 11.02
N ALA A 113 -6.93 -6.44 10.43
CA ALA A 113 -8.21 -5.78 10.19
C ALA A 113 -9.12 -6.64 9.30
N SER A 114 -8.59 -7.13 8.17
CA SER A 114 -9.33 -8.02 7.26
C SER A 114 -9.73 -9.34 7.93
N PHE A 115 -8.85 -9.91 8.75
CA PHE A 115 -9.16 -11.12 9.52
C PHE A 115 -10.32 -10.89 10.48
N VAL A 116 -10.32 -9.79 11.24
CA VAL A 116 -11.40 -9.47 12.18
C VAL A 116 -12.72 -9.22 11.45
N VAL A 117 -12.71 -8.50 10.33
CA VAL A 117 -13.91 -8.28 9.52
C VAL A 117 -14.48 -9.61 9.01
N ASN A 118 -13.64 -10.47 8.44
CA ASN A 118 -14.07 -11.78 7.95
C ASN A 118 -14.68 -12.63 9.08
N GLN A 119 -14.04 -12.69 10.25
CA GLN A 119 -14.56 -13.42 11.39
C GLN A 119 -15.91 -12.88 11.89
N LEU A 120 -16.13 -11.56 11.80
CA LEU A 120 -17.40 -10.94 12.18
C LEU A 120 -18.50 -11.24 11.16
N THR A 121 -18.18 -11.17 9.87
CA THR A 121 -19.10 -11.52 8.78
C THR A 121 -19.56 -12.98 8.89
N ASP A 122 -18.62 -13.91 9.10
CA ASP A 122 -18.91 -15.34 9.28
C ASP A 122 -19.78 -15.59 10.54
N ALA A 123 -19.45 -14.94 11.66
CA ALA A 123 -20.16 -15.11 12.93
C ALA A 123 -21.58 -14.51 12.93
N THR A 124 -21.82 -13.48 12.13
CA THR A 124 -23.15 -12.85 12.00
C THR A 124 -24.03 -13.53 10.96
N GLY A 125 -23.53 -14.56 10.27
CA GLY A 125 -24.29 -15.32 9.28
C GLY A 125 -24.55 -14.55 7.99
N TYR A 126 -23.93 -13.38 7.81
CA TYR A 126 -23.92 -12.66 6.53
C TYR A 126 -22.86 -13.29 5.61
N ASN A 127 -23.11 -14.51 5.17
CA ASN A 127 -22.44 -15.05 4.00
C ASN A 127 -23.26 -14.58 2.81
N GLY A 128 -22.63 -13.88 1.86
CA GLY A 128 -23.29 -13.50 0.61
C GLY A 128 -24.03 -14.68 -0.03
#